data_AF-A0A355CAL7-F1
#
_entry.id   AF-A0A355CAL7-F1
#
_cell.length_a   1.000
_cell.length_b   1.000
_cell.length_c   1.000
_cell.angle_alpha   90.00
_cell.angle_beta   90.00
_cell.angle_gamma   90.00
#
_symmetry.space_group_name_H-M   'P 1'
#
loop_
_entity.id
_entity.type
_entity.pdbx_description
1 polymer ?
#
loop_
_entity_poly.entity_id
_entity_poly.type
_entity_poly.pdbx_seq_one_letter_code
_entity_poly.pdbx_strand_id
1 'polypeptide(L)'
;KYVQVITGVAIKDTTAGFVCYKRKVLETINLDDIKFKGYAFQIEMKYTAYALGFKIKEVSVIFVNRQLGTSKMNSSIFGEAFFGVMNLRWRKISGNIKPKQL
;
A
#
# COMPACT_ATOMS: atom_id res chain seq x y z
N LYS A 1 -2.04 1.72 11.90
CA LYS A 1 -2.00 0.74 13.02
C LYS A 1 -2.65 -0.61 12.65
N TYR A 2 -3.93 -0.68 12.26
CA TYR A 2 -4.57 -1.98 11.94
C TYR A 2 -3.83 -2.75 10.83
N VAL A 3 -3.37 -2.05 9.78
CA VAL A 3 -2.60 -2.66 8.69
C VAL A 3 -1.37 -3.38 9.22
N GLN A 4 -0.54 -2.73 10.05
CA GLN A 4 0.68 -3.32 10.61
C GLN A 4 0.40 -4.62 11.38
N VAL A 5 -0.67 -4.64 12.19
CA VAL A 5 -1.09 -5.83 12.94
C VAL A 5 -1.47 -6.97 12.00
N ILE A 6 -2.25 -6.66 10.97
CA ILE A 6 -2.71 -7.66 10.00
C ILE A 6 -1.57 -8.12 9.08
N THR A 7 -0.62 -7.27 8.73
CA THR A 7 0.32 -7.58 7.64
C THR A 7 1.74 -7.86 8.13
N GLY A 8 2.05 -7.53 9.39
CA GLY A 8 3.36 -7.71 10.02
C GLY A 8 4.45 -6.80 9.45
N VAL A 9 4.09 -5.75 8.70
CA VAL A 9 5.06 -4.80 8.14
C VAL A 9 5.35 -3.68 9.13
N ALA A 10 6.63 -3.35 9.27
CA ALA A 10 7.15 -2.29 10.14
C ALA A 10 7.10 -0.89 9.48
N ILE A 11 6.00 -0.54 8.80
CA ILE A 11 5.77 0.81 8.23
C ILE A 11 4.75 1.52 9.11
N LYS A 12 5.09 2.69 9.68
CA LYS A 12 4.21 3.46 10.55
C LYS A 12 3.07 4.10 9.76
N ASP A 13 3.38 4.74 8.63
CA ASP A 13 2.38 5.37 7.77
C ASP A 13 2.18 4.59 6.46
N THR A 14 1.32 3.58 6.55
CA THR A 14 0.93 2.75 5.41
C THR A 14 0.11 3.51 4.37
N THR A 15 -0.40 4.67 4.72
CA THR A 15 -1.36 5.45 3.95
C THR A 15 -0.74 6.67 3.25
N ALA A 16 0.43 7.15 3.69
CA ALA A 16 1.13 8.29 3.07
C ALA A 16 1.14 8.21 1.54
N GLY A 17 0.62 9.28 0.91
CA GLY A 17 0.54 9.40 -0.55
C GLY A 17 1.78 10.04 -1.19
N PHE A 18 2.68 10.60 -0.38
CA PHE A 18 3.95 11.15 -0.85
C PHE A 18 5.05 10.09 -0.67
N VAL A 19 5.36 9.38 -1.76
CA VAL A 19 6.28 8.24 -1.75
C VAL A 19 7.17 8.30 -3.00
N CYS A 20 8.46 8.01 -2.82
CA CYS A 20 9.40 7.85 -3.92
C CYS A 20 9.72 6.36 -4.12
N TYR A 21 9.46 5.85 -5.32
CA TYR A 21 9.82 4.49 -5.71
C TYR A 21 11.02 4.53 -6.66
N LYS A 22 12.00 3.65 -6.42
CA LYS A 22 13.01 3.39 -7.45
C LYS A 22 12.34 2.73 -8.65
N ARG A 23 12.82 3.04 -9.86
CA ARG A 23 12.33 2.44 -11.12
C ARG A 23 12.19 0.92 -11.02
N LYS A 24 13.25 0.22 -10.57
CA LYS A 24 13.27 -1.23 -10.39
C LYS A 24 12.11 -1.77 -9.54
N VAL A 25 11.66 -1.03 -8.53
CA VAL A 25 10.54 -1.45 -7.69
C VAL A 25 9.25 -1.47 -8.50
N LEU A 26 8.98 -0.41 -9.26
CA LEU A 26 7.78 -0.32 -10.09
C LEU A 26 7.79 -1.33 -11.25
N GLU A 27 8.97 -1.62 -11.82
CA GLU A 27 9.11 -2.65 -12.85
C GLU A 27 8.90 -4.07 -12.32
N THR A 28 9.27 -4.31 -11.05
CA THR A 28 9.12 -5.63 -10.42
C THR A 28 7.69 -5.89 -9.96
N ILE A 29 6.94 -4.85 -9.58
CA ILE A 29 5.55 -4.99 -9.15
C ILE A 29 4.65 -5.19 -10.37
N ASN A 30 3.81 -6.22 -10.37
CA ASN A 30 2.75 -6.33 -11.36
C ASN A 30 1.63 -5.32 -11.05
N LEU A 31 1.67 -4.15 -11.68
CA LEU A 31 0.72 -3.07 -11.44
C LEU A 31 -0.72 -3.44 -11.84
N ASP A 32 -0.90 -4.37 -12.77
CA ASP A 32 -2.22 -4.86 -13.22
C ASP A 32 -2.92 -5.73 -12.15
N ASP A 33 -2.14 -6.25 -11.20
CA ASP A 33 -2.62 -7.05 -10.07
C ASP A 33 -2.94 -6.24 -8.81
N ILE A 34 -2.77 -4.92 -8.86
CA ILE A 34 -3.18 -4.01 -7.79
C ILE A 34 -4.69 -3.81 -7.89
N LYS A 35 -5.44 -4.25 -6.86
CA LYS A 35 -6.91 -4.25 -6.87
C LYS A 35 -7.52 -3.15 -6.02
N PHE A 36 -6.74 -2.58 -5.11
CA PHE A 36 -7.20 -1.51 -4.24
C PHE A 36 -7.46 -0.23 -5.02
N LYS A 37 -8.58 0.44 -4.70
CA LYS A 37 -8.98 1.71 -5.32
C LYS A 37 -8.79 2.87 -4.37
N GLY A 38 -8.83 4.09 -4.92
CA GLY A 38 -8.80 5.33 -4.14
C GLY A 38 -7.49 5.48 -3.37
N TYR A 39 -7.56 5.82 -2.09
CA TYR A 39 -6.38 6.01 -1.23
C TYR A 39 -5.75 4.68 -0.77
N ALA A 40 -6.53 3.59 -0.79
CA ALA A 40 -6.13 2.31 -0.23
C ALA A 40 -4.98 1.67 -1.02
N PHE A 41 -4.85 1.95 -2.32
CA PHE A 41 -3.76 1.39 -3.16
C PHE A 41 -2.35 1.67 -2.61
N GLN A 42 -2.18 2.76 -1.85
CA GLN A 42 -0.92 3.07 -1.19
C GLN A 42 -0.49 1.96 -0.22
N ILE A 43 -1.45 1.34 0.46
CA ILE A 43 -1.22 0.19 1.34
C ILE A 43 -0.78 -1.01 0.52
N GLU A 44 -1.48 -1.31 -0.57
CA GLU A 44 -1.18 -2.46 -1.44
C GLU A 44 0.20 -2.32 -2.11
N MET A 45 0.55 -1.13 -2.59
CA MET A 45 1.85 -0.85 -3.20
C MET A 45 3.00 -1.05 -2.20
N LYS A 46 2.88 -0.47 -1.00
CA LYS A 46 3.90 -0.61 0.05
C LYS A 46 4.03 -2.05 0.53
N TYR A 47 2.90 -2.74 0.72
CA TYR A 47 2.91 -4.13 1.17
C TYR A 47 3.47 -5.07 0.10
N THR A 48 3.12 -4.88 -1.16
CA THR A 48 3.65 -5.67 -2.28
C THR A 48 5.16 -5.47 -2.40
N ALA A 49 5.66 -4.23 -2.32
CA ALA A 49 7.09 -3.97 -2.32
C ALA A 49 7.81 -4.67 -1.15
N TYR A 50 7.22 -4.63 0.06
CA TYR A 50 7.73 -5.34 1.23
C TYR A 50 7.73 -6.87 1.02
N ALA A 51 6.65 -7.42 0.49
CA ALA A 51 6.50 -8.86 0.23
C ALA A 51 7.49 -9.37 -0.82
N LEU A 52 7.84 -8.52 -1.81
CA LEU A 52 8.88 -8.80 -2.81
C LEU A 52 10.31 -8.56 -2.30
N GLY A 53 10.49 -8.23 -1.01
CA GLY A 53 11.81 -8.11 -0.37
C GLY A 53 12.49 -6.76 -0.55
N PHE A 54 11.78 -5.72 -1.02
CA PHE A 54 12.36 -4.38 -1.11
C PHE A 54 12.47 -3.72 0.27
N LYS A 55 13.54 -2.93 0.44
CA LYS A 55 13.75 -2.11 1.64
C LYS A 55 12.90 -0.85 1.58
N ILE A 56 12.22 -0.54 2.67
CA ILE A 56 11.39 0.65 2.81
C ILE A 56 11.98 1.52 3.92
N LYS A 57 12.12 2.82 3.65
CA LYS A 57 12.61 3.82 4.60
C LYS A 57 11.56 4.91 4.75
N GLU A 58 11.18 5.20 5.99
CA GLU A 58 10.31 6.32 6.31
C GLU A 58 11.16 7.57 6.58
N VAL A 59 10.74 8.71 6.02
CA VAL A 59 11.38 10.02 6.21
C VAL A 59 10.29 10.96 6.73
N SER A 60 10.57 11.62 7.84
CA SER A 60 9.65 12.59 8.44
C SER A 60 9.49 13.80 7.52
N VAL A 61 8.25 14.20 7.29
CA VAL A 61 7.89 15.39 6.51
C VAL A 61 6.86 16.20 7.28
N ILE A 62 6.93 17.53 7.14
CA ILE A 62 5.91 18.43 7.70
C ILE A 62 4.77 18.54 6.69
N PHE A 63 3.60 18.01 7.04
CA PHE A 63 2.43 18.09 6.18
C PHE A 63 1.66 19.38 6.48
N VAL A 64 1.63 20.31 5.52
CA VAL A 64 0.82 21.53 5.63
C VAL A 64 -0.56 21.23 5.08
N ASN A 65 -1.60 21.43 5.91
CA ASN A 65 -2.97 21.16 5.51
C ASN A 65 -3.41 22.10 4.38
N ARG A 66 -4.06 21.52 3.37
CA ARG A 66 -4.74 22.26 2.31
C ARG A 66 -5.99 22.93 2.89
N GLN A 67 -6.21 24.21 2.61
CA GLN A 67 -7.29 25.00 3.24
C GLN A 67 -8.67 24.88 2.56
N LEU A 68 -8.77 24.26 1.37
CA LEU A 68 -10.00 24.23 0.57
C LEU A 68 -10.23 22.85 -0.08
N GLY A 69 -11.49 22.37 -0.08
CA GLY A 69 -11.96 21.19 -0.82
C GLY A 69 -12.88 20.25 -0.03
N THR A 70 -13.81 19.57 -0.72
CA THR A 70 -14.66 18.51 -0.16
C THR A 70 -13.97 17.14 -0.24
N SER A 71 -14.14 16.33 0.81
CA SER A 71 -13.57 14.97 0.88
C SER A 71 -14.09 14.11 -0.27
N LYS A 72 -13.19 13.50 -1.04
CA LYS A 72 -13.51 12.47 -2.05
C LYS A 72 -13.64 11.06 -1.44
N MET A 73 -13.58 10.92 -0.12
CA MET A 73 -13.64 9.63 0.57
C MET A 73 -15.08 9.28 0.96
N ASN A 74 -15.56 8.14 0.47
CA ASN A 74 -16.80 7.51 0.90
C ASN A 74 -16.49 6.40 1.93
N SER A 75 -17.26 6.30 3.01
CA SER A 75 -17.10 5.28 4.07
C SER A 75 -17.15 3.85 3.55
N SER A 76 -17.86 3.60 2.44
CA SER A 76 -17.88 2.30 1.75
C SER A 76 -16.49 1.82 1.30
N ILE A 77 -15.60 2.75 0.90
CA ILE A 77 -14.22 2.44 0.47
C ILE A 77 -13.37 1.92 1.64
N PHE A 78 -13.67 2.38 2.86
CA PHE A 78 -12.90 2.00 4.05
C PHE A 78 -13.15 0.55 4.47
N GLY A 79 -14.40 0.09 4.36
CA GLY A 79 -14.76 -1.31 4.61
C GLY A 79 -14.08 -2.27 3.62
N GLU A 80 -14.11 -1.95 2.33
CA GLU A 80 -13.42 -2.73 1.29
C GLU A 80 -11.91 -2.81 1.53
N ALA A 81 -11.29 -1.70 1.94
CA ALA A 81 -9.86 -1.68 2.26
C ALA A 81 -9.51 -2.63 3.40
N PHE A 82 -10.35 -2.73 4.45
CA PHE A 82 -10.09 -3.62 5.58
C PHE A 82 -10.08 -5.10 5.15
N PHE A 83 -11.10 -5.55 4.43
CA PHE A 83 -11.16 -6.92 3.89
C PHE A 83 -10.04 -7.16 2.87
N GLY A 84 -9.73 -6.17 2.04
CA GLY A 84 -8.61 -6.24 1.12
C GLY A 84 -7.28 -6.48 1.82
N VAL A 85 -7.05 -5.89 3.00
CA VAL A 85 -5.77 -6.01 3.73
C VAL A 85 -5.61 -7.43 4.28
N MET A 86 -6.69 -8.07 4.71
CA MET A 86 -6.69 -9.49 5.07
C MET A 86 -6.35 -10.37 3.85
N ASN A 87 -6.95 -10.08 2.70
CA ASN A 87 -6.65 -10.79 1.45
C ASN A 87 -5.18 -10.60 1.01
N LEU A 88 -4.62 -9.40 1.17
CA LEU A 88 -3.20 -9.14 0.92
C LEU A 88 -2.29 -10.02 1.78
N ARG A 89 -2.60 -10.16 3.07
CA ARG A 89 -1.86 -11.08 3.96
C ARG A 89 -1.93 -12.51 3.43
N TRP A 90 -3.12 -12.95 3.00
CA TRP A 90 -3.32 -14.29 2.45
C TRP A 90 -2.55 -14.51 1.15
N ARG A 91 -2.55 -13.53 0.22
CA ARG A 91 -1.78 -13.56 -1.03
C ARG A 91 -0.28 -13.70 -0.76
N LYS A 92 0.24 -13.04 0.26
CA LYS A 92 1.64 -13.21 0.68
C LYS A 92 1.91 -14.61 1.20
N ILE A 93 1.07 -15.12 2.13
CA ILE A 93 1.25 -16.45 2.74
C ILE A 93 1.16 -17.56 1.69
N SER A 94 0.24 -17.44 0.73
CA SER A 94 0.07 -18.38 -0.37
C SER A 94 1.12 -18.25 -1.49
N GLY A 95 2.08 -17.33 -1.38
CA GLY A 95 3.12 -17.13 -2.41
C GLY A 95 2.60 -16.54 -3.73
N ASN A 96 1.41 -15.94 -3.71
CA ASN A 96 0.76 -15.35 -4.88
C ASN A 96 1.19 -13.90 -5.16
N ILE A 97 2.07 -13.32 -4.34
CA ILE A 97 2.74 -12.06 -4.66
C ILE A 97 4.06 -12.39 -5.34
N LYS A 98 4.07 -12.29 -6.67
CA LYS A 98 5.22 -12.64 -7.51
C LYS A 98 5.70 -11.41 -8.29
N PRO A 99 6.99 -11.33 -8.64
CA PRO A 99 7.48 -10.28 -9.52
C PRO A 99 6.81 -10.39 -10.90
N LYS A 100 6.63 -9.25 -11.57
CA LYS A 100 6.13 -9.20 -12.94
C LYS A 100 7.04 -10.07 -13.83
N GLN A 101 6.44 -11.03 -14.52
CA GLN A 101 7.12 -11.77 -15.58
C GLN A 101 7.22 -10.84 -16.80
N LEU A 102 8.45 -10.67 -17.31
CA LEU A 102 8.74 -9.89 -18.51
C LEU A 102 8.28 -10.62 -19.77
#